data_AF-A0A8H8S9J3-F1
#
_entry.id   AF-A0A8H8S9J3-F1
#
_cell.length_a   1.000
_cell.length_b   1.000
_cell.length_c   1.000
_cell.angle_alpha   90.00
_cell.angle_beta   90.00
_cell.angle_gamma   90.00
#
_symmetry.space_group_name_H-M   'P 1'
#
loop_
_entity.id
_entity.type
_entity.pdbx_description
1 polymer ?
#
loop_
_entity_poly.entity_id
_entity_poly.type
_entity_poly.pdbx_seq_one_letter_code
_entity_poly.pdbx_strand_id
1 'polypeptide(L)'
;RGRSELIATAHFRRAVAYYGLGQYGNARRCLIWTRKFNQKERGLGLWQAKVTADWEKAGGEEAECNKVTVVETPALTEREDIDEMFRQQAGKEERTDKAKGKGKEAVKEEPVKPVAAVVKPASTTIDKIRVEWYQTGTNVTIEILCKGIPKENATVKFEEGQLLVKFPVLASNCDYEYNATPLHQNIDAKKSSFRITPHKVEITLAKQVQGLKWSEIYPASQAKSEPQPPTSTSTDSAYLAATTGGTDPSALAPFEESIRAHSGNEGLAPPPAPAPSFQGGKNWDKVLAQDEDDDLDPMASFFQKLYKDATPDTRRAMMKSYQESNGTALNTSWGDVKDKPVETHAPDGMEAKKW
;
A
#
# COMPACT_ATOMS: atom_id res chain seq x y z
N ARG A 1 6.32 28.46 -8.55
CA ARG A 1 5.56 27.44 -9.31
C ARG A 1 4.54 26.68 -8.44
N GLY A 2 4.89 26.26 -7.21
CA GLY A 2 4.00 25.42 -6.38
C GLY A 2 2.67 26.01 -5.88
N ARG A 3 2.48 27.34 -5.84
CA ARG A 3 1.21 27.94 -5.35
C ARG A 3 0.01 27.63 -6.26
N SER A 4 0.22 27.61 -7.58
CA SER A 4 -0.86 27.31 -8.54
C SER A 4 -1.27 25.84 -8.49
N GLU A 5 -0.29 24.94 -8.39
CA GLU A 5 -0.53 23.49 -8.28
C GLU A 5 -1.32 23.16 -6.99
N LEU A 6 -0.95 23.76 -5.86
CA LEU A 6 -1.68 23.58 -4.61
C LEU A 6 -3.13 24.09 -4.68
N ILE A 7 -3.35 25.25 -5.33
CA ILE A 7 -4.70 25.78 -5.55
C ILE A 7 -5.51 24.85 -6.45
N ALA A 8 -4.91 24.31 -7.51
CA ALA A 8 -5.56 23.34 -8.39
C ALA A 8 -5.96 22.07 -7.64
N THR A 9 -5.05 21.48 -6.88
CA THR A 9 -5.33 20.30 -6.05
C THR A 9 -6.42 20.57 -5.00
N ALA A 10 -6.45 21.77 -4.41
CA ALA A 10 -7.52 22.16 -3.48
C ALA A 10 -8.89 22.22 -4.18
N HIS A 11 -8.98 22.85 -5.37
CA HIS A 11 -10.22 22.86 -6.15
C HIS A 11 -10.63 21.46 -6.60
N PHE A 12 -9.69 20.59 -6.97
CA PHE A 12 -9.97 19.22 -7.37
C PHE A 12 -10.59 18.43 -6.21
N ARG A 13 -9.99 18.51 -5.02
CA ARG A 13 -10.55 17.88 -3.81
C ARG A 13 -11.94 18.43 -3.48
N ARG A 14 -12.13 19.75 -3.61
CA ARG A 14 -13.44 20.39 -3.40
C ARG A 14 -14.48 19.89 -4.41
N ALA A 15 -14.10 19.65 -5.66
CA ALA A 15 -15.00 19.08 -6.66
C ALA A 15 -15.45 17.66 -6.28
N VAL A 16 -14.53 16.81 -5.84
CA VAL A 16 -14.83 15.43 -5.39
C VAL A 16 -15.77 15.45 -4.19
N ALA A 17 -15.57 16.37 -3.24
CA ALA A 17 -16.45 16.52 -2.08
C ALA A 17 -17.88 16.94 -2.49
N TYR A 18 -18.03 17.96 -3.34
CA TYR A 18 -19.35 18.38 -3.83
C TYR A 18 -20.07 17.29 -4.64
N TYR A 19 -19.32 16.53 -5.43
CA TYR A 19 -19.87 15.40 -6.17
C TYR A 19 -20.40 14.32 -5.21
N GLY A 20 -19.69 14.02 -4.13
CA GLY A 20 -20.16 13.10 -3.08
C GLY A 20 -21.42 13.58 -2.35
N LEU A 21 -21.63 14.90 -2.29
CA LEU A 21 -22.86 15.52 -1.77
C LEU A 21 -23.98 15.63 -2.81
N GLY A 22 -23.79 15.09 -4.02
CA GLY A 22 -24.75 15.19 -5.12
C GLY A 22 -24.88 16.59 -5.71
N GLN A 23 -24.00 17.54 -5.37
CA GLN A 23 -24.04 18.91 -5.89
C GLN A 23 -23.21 19.04 -7.17
N TYR A 24 -23.71 18.49 -8.28
CA TYR A 24 -22.94 18.39 -9.51
C TYR A 24 -22.61 19.76 -10.13
N GLY A 25 -23.45 20.77 -9.92
CA GLY A 25 -23.15 22.15 -10.35
C GLY A 25 -21.90 22.72 -9.69
N ASN A 26 -21.83 22.61 -8.36
CA ASN A 26 -20.68 23.04 -7.57
C ASN A 26 -19.43 22.21 -7.89
N ALA A 27 -19.58 20.89 -8.08
CA ALA A 27 -18.49 20.01 -8.49
C ALA A 27 -17.92 20.41 -9.85
N ARG A 28 -18.78 20.63 -10.86
CA ARG A 28 -18.40 21.05 -12.20
C ARG A 28 -17.66 22.38 -12.18
N ARG A 29 -18.15 23.35 -11.39
CA ARG A 29 -17.49 24.65 -11.23
C ARG A 29 -16.08 24.52 -10.64
N CYS A 30 -15.90 23.65 -9.66
CA CYS A 30 -14.60 23.38 -9.06
C CYS A 30 -13.61 22.71 -10.02
N LEU A 31 -14.07 21.81 -10.90
CA LEU A 31 -13.22 21.22 -11.93
C LEU A 31 -12.78 22.23 -13.00
N ILE A 32 -13.63 23.21 -13.32
CA ILE A 32 -13.25 24.33 -14.22
C ILE A 32 -12.11 25.14 -13.58
N TRP A 33 -12.20 25.47 -12.29
CA TRP A 33 -11.11 26.16 -11.59
C TRP A 33 -9.84 25.31 -11.49
N THR A 34 -9.98 24.00 -11.25
CA THR A 34 -8.85 23.07 -11.28
C THR A 34 -8.09 23.18 -12.60
N ARG A 35 -8.81 23.13 -13.73
CA ARG A 35 -8.22 23.27 -15.08
C ARG A 35 -7.55 24.63 -15.29
N LYS A 36 -8.10 25.70 -14.73
CA LYS A 36 -7.53 27.07 -14.81
C LYS A 36 -6.15 27.15 -14.15
N PHE A 37 -5.95 26.48 -13.02
CA PHE A 37 -4.69 26.53 -12.26
C PHE A 37 -3.71 25.40 -12.61
N ASN A 38 -4.20 24.22 -13.00
CA ASN A 38 -3.41 23.09 -13.48
C ASN A 38 -4.23 22.21 -14.45
N GLN A 39 -3.93 22.31 -15.75
CA GLN A 39 -4.57 21.46 -16.77
C GLN A 39 -4.13 19.99 -16.70
N LYS A 40 -2.96 19.73 -16.11
CA LYS A 40 -2.36 18.39 -15.99
C LYS A 40 -2.68 17.74 -14.64
N GLU A 41 -3.67 18.24 -13.90
CA GLU A 41 -4.10 17.62 -12.64
C GLU A 41 -4.55 16.18 -12.91
N ARG A 42 -3.98 15.23 -12.15
CA ARG A 42 -4.22 13.80 -12.37
C ARG A 42 -5.71 13.48 -12.26
N GLY A 43 -6.26 12.85 -13.30
CA GLY A 43 -7.67 12.43 -13.32
C GLY A 43 -8.68 13.54 -13.65
N LEU A 44 -8.24 14.77 -13.95
CA LEU A 44 -9.14 15.89 -14.25
C LEU A 44 -10.09 15.60 -15.41
N GLY A 45 -9.59 15.02 -16.51
CA GLY A 45 -10.41 14.68 -17.67
C GLY A 45 -11.51 13.68 -17.35
N LEU A 46 -11.17 12.60 -16.65
CA LEU A 46 -12.11 11.58 -16.20
C LEU A 46 -13.19 12.17 -15.29
N TRP A 47 -12.78 12.97 -14.30
CA TRP A 47 -13.71 13.62 -13.38
C TRP A 47 -14.62 14.62 -14.08
N GLN A 48 -14.12 15.36 -15.07
CA GLN A 48 -14.96 16.26 -15.88
C GLN A 48 -16.03 15.49 -16.66
N ALA A 49 -15.66 14.39 -17.30
CA ALA A 49 -16.61 13.54 -18.02
C ALA A 49 -17.67 12.97 -17.07
N LYS A 50 -17.24 12.40 -15.93
CA LYS A 50 -18.11 11.83 -14.92
C LYS A 50 -19.11 12.84 -14.34
N VAL A 51 -18.62 13.99 -13.87
CA VAL A 51 -19.48 15.03 -13.31
C VAL A 51 -20.45 15.58 -14.37
N THR A 52 -20.01 15.71 -15.62
CA THR A 52 -20.89 16.17 -16.71
C THR A 52 -22.00 15.16 -16.98
N ALA A 53 -21.69 13.88 -17.07
CA ALA A 53 -22.68 12.84 -17.29
C ALA A 53 -23.73 12.79 -16.17
N ASP A 54 -23.31 12.87 -14.91
CA ASP A 54 -24.24 12.86 -13.77
C ASP A 54 -25.03 14.17 -13.65
N TRP A 55 -24.42 15.31 -14.00
CA TRP A 55 -25.10 16.60 -14.10
C TRP A 55 -26.22 16.57 -15.15
N GLU A 56 -25.95 16.02 -16.33
CA GLU A 56 -26.95 15.85 -17.40
C GLU A 56 -28.05 14.89 -16.95
N LYS A 57 -27.68 13.74 -16.37
CA LYS A 57 -28.62 12.74 -15.86
C LYS A 57 -29.53 13.30 -14.76
N ALA A 58 -29.03 14.23 -13.95
CA ALA A 58 -29.79 14.85 -12.87
C ALA A 58 -30.83 15.88 -13.34
N GLY A 59 -30.91 16.17 -14.64
CA GLY A 59 -31.87 17.13 -15.20
C GLY A 59 -31.25 18.46 -15.66
N GLY A 60 -29.92 18.53 -15.80
CA GLY A 60 -29.25 19.69 -16.38
C GLY A 60 -29.49 21.00 -15.61
N GLU A 61 -29.75 22.11 -16.30
CA GLU A 61 -29.80 23.44 -15.67
C GLU A 61 -30.97 23.63 -14.69
N GLU A 62 -32.06 22.87 -14.86
CA GLU A 62 -33.27 23.00 -14.04
C GLU A 62 -33.17 22.27 -12.70
N ALA A 63 -32.19 21.37 -12.56
CA ALA A 63 -32.05 20.56 -11.36
C ALA A 63 -31.45 21.35 -10.20
N GLU A 64 -32.03 21.22 -9.01
CA GLU A 64 -31.56 21.94 -7.83
C GLU A 64 -30.11 21.57 -7.43
N CYS A 65 -29.75 20.29 -7.58
CA CYS A 65 -28.40 19.78 -7.39
C CYS A 65 -27.34 20.39 -8.33
N ASN A 66 -27.80 21.01 -9.42
CA ASN A 66 -26.97 21.61 -10.45
C ASN A 66 -26.79 23.12 -10.29
N LYS A 67 -27.46 23.73 -9.31
CA LYS A 67 -27.27 25.14 -8.95
C LYS A 67 -25.85 25.36 -8.43
N VAL A 68 -25.20 26.42 -8.93
CA VAL A 68 -23.84 26.79 -8.54
C VAL A 68 -23.90 27.87 -7.47
N THR A 69 -23.51 27.51 -6.25
CA THR A 69 -23.43 28.42 -5.09
C THR A 69 -22.00 28.63 -4.61
N VAL A 70 -21.06 27.82 -5.09
CA VAL A 70 -19.65 27.87 -4.70
C VAL A 70 -18.95 29.12 -5.27
N VAL A 71 -18.08 29.73 -4.46
CA VAL A 71 -17.23 30.87 -4.82
C VAL A 71 -15.78 30.40 -5.07
N GLU A 72 -15.08 31.04 -6.02
CA GLU A 72 -13.70 30.68 -6.40
C GLU A 72 -12.76 30.83 -5.20
N THR A 73 -12.71 32.01 -4.60
CA THR A 73 -11.94 32.29 -3.39
C THR A 73 -12.92 32.67 -2.29
N PRO A 74 -13.11 31.84 -1.25
CA PRO A 74 -13.89 32.23 -0.08
C PRO A 74 -13.23 33.47 0.55
N ALA A 75 -14.03 34.47 0.92
CA ALA A 75 -13.52 35.56 1.74
C ALA A 75 -13.00 34.94 3.05
N LEU A 76 -11.79 35.32 3.45
CA LEU A 76 -11.26 35.00 4.77
C LEU A 76 -12.04 35.84 5.78
N THR A 77 -13.24 35.38 6.15
CA THR A 77 -13.79 35.72 7.45
C THR A 77 -12.84 35.13 8.48
N GLU A 78 -12.56 35.88 9.55
CA GLU A 78 -11.44 35.62 10.45
C GLU A 78 -11.51 34.16 10.95
N ARG A 79 -10.35 33.54 11.23
CA ARG A 79 -10.23 32.10 11.55
C ARG A 79 -11.20 31.61 12.64
N GLU A 80 -11.69 32.53 13.46
CA GLU A 80 -12.63 32.31 14.55
C GLU A 80 -14.04 31.93 14.03
N ASP A 81 -14.47 32.48 12.90
CA ASP A 81 -15.82 32.26 12.33
C ASP A 81 -15.99 30.84 11.77
N ILE A 82 -14.91 30.24 11.26
CA ILE A 82 -14.94 28.89 10.67
C ILE A 82 -15.15 27.82 11.76
N ASP A 83 -14.43 27.95 12.89
CA ASP A 83 -14.61 27.07 14.04
C ASP A 83 -15.96 27.27 14.74
N GLU A 84 -16.55 28.46 14.61
CA GLU A 84 -17.86 28.78 15.16
C GLU A 84 -19.01 28.27 14.27
N MET A 85 -18.88 28.32 12.94
CA MET A 85 -19.84 27.72 12.01
C MET A 85 -19.90 26.19 12.12
N PHE A 86 -18.76 25.51 12.24
CA PHE A 86 -18.72 24.06 12.49
C PHE A 86 -19.31 23.69 13.86
N ARG A 87 -19.14 24.54 14.89
CA ARG A 87 -19.78 24.37 16.20
C ARG A 87 -21.29 24.60 16.18
N GLN A 88 -21.76 25.64 15.49
CA GLN A 88 -23.18 25.95 15.41
C GLN A 88 -23.96 24.92 14.58
N GLN A 89 -23.33 24.31 13.57
CA GLN A 89 -23.94 23.26 12.76
C GLN A 89 -23.98 21.90 13.48
N ALA A 90 -23.07 21.65 14.42
CA ALA A 90 -23.08 20.48 15.29
C ALA A 90 -23.99 20.63 16.53
N GLY A 91 -24.33 21.87 16.92
CA GLY A 91 -25.12 22.19 18.11
C GLY A 91 -26.64 22.26 17.91
N LYS A 92 -27.15 21.97 16.71
CA LYS A 92 -28.57 22.15 16.37
C LYS A 92 -29.32 20.84 16.06
N GLU A 93 -28.97 19.77 16.75
CA GLU A 93 -29.85 18.60 16.94
C GLU A 93 -29.72 18.08 18.38
N GLU A 94 -30.40 18.71 19.34
CA GLU A 94 -31.34 18.05 20.26
C GLU A 94 -31.86 18.98 21.37
N ARG A 95 -33.13 18.75 21.74
CA ARG A 95 -33.88 19.16 22.94
C ARG A 95 -34.48 20.56 22.97
N THR A 96 -35.74 20.62 22.55
CA THR A 96 -36.81 20.98 23.50
C THR A 96 -37.92 19.94 23.43
N ASP A 97 -38.22 19.30 24.56
CA ASP A 97 -39.46 18.56 24.72
C ASP A 97 -40.02 18.71 26.14
N LYS A 98 -41.36 18.71 26.20
CA LYS A 98 -42.32 18.88 27.31
C LYS A 98 -42.74 20.32 27.67
N ALA A 99 -44.02 20.68 27.72
CA ALA A 99 -45.28 19.91 27.60
C ALA A 99 -46.49 20.86 27.36
N LYS A 100 -47.54 20.37 26.65
CA LYS A 100 -48.88 20.05 27.21
C LYS A 100 -49.97 19.95 26.10
N GLY A 101 -50.55 18.75 25.94
CA GLY A 101 -52.01 18.58 25.87
C GLY A 101 -52.72 18.22 24.55
N LYS A 102 -53.13 16.94 24.46
CA LYS A 102 -54.41 16.35 23.96
C LYS A 102 -54.69 16.11 22.46
N GLY A 103 -55.04 14.84 22.17
CA GLY A 103 -55.93 14.35 21.08
C GLY A 103 -55.30 13.25 20.21
N LYS A 104 -55.49 11.94 20.52
CA LYS A 104 -56.30 10.93 19.77
C LYS A 104 -56.22 11.09 18.24
N GLU A 105 -55.79 10.11 17.44
CA GLU A 105 -56.46 8.82 17.19
C GLU A 105 -55.53 7.87 16.37
N ALA A 106 -55.81 6.56 16.39
CA ALA A 106 -54.96 5.49 15.89
C ALA A 106 -55.16 5.18 14.39
N VAL A 107 -54.07 4.83 13.67
CA VAL A 107 -54.09 3.86 12.57
C VAL A 107 -52.79 3.05 12.61
N LYS A 108 -52.94 1.74 12.38
CA LYS A 108 -51.97 0.65 12.45
C LYS A 108 -51.60 0.27 11.02
N GLU A 109 -50.33 0.26 10.64
CA GLU A 109 -49.82 -0.43 9.44
C GLU A 109 -48.35 -0.85 9.61
N GLU A 110 -48.00 -1.96 8.95
CA GLU A 110 -46.85 -2.86 9.15
C GLU A 110 -45.46 -2.28 8.84
N PRO A 111 -44.36 -2.89 9.34
CA PRO A 111 -43.01 -2.33 9.20
C PRO A 111 -42.38 -2.70 7.85
N VAL A 112 -42.12 -1.70 7.00
CA VAL A 112 -41.19 -1.80 5.88
C VAL A 112 -39.80 -1.34 6.36
N LYS A 113 -38.81 -2.23 6.23
CA LYS A 113 -37.38 -1.96 6.50
C LYS A 113 -36.88 -0.81 5.63
N PRO A 114 -35.99 0.07 6.16
CA PRO A 114 -34.99 0.72 5.33
C PRO A 114 -33.59 0.19 5.62
N VAL A 115 -32.97 -0.25 4.53
CA VAL A 115 -31.56 -0.55 4.33
C VAL A 115 -30.75 0.75 4.33
N ALA A 116 -29.48 0.61 4.71
CA ALA A 116 -28.30 1.42 4.36
C ALA A 116 -27.68 2.19 5.53
N ALA A 117 -26.82 1.48 6.26
CA ALA A 117 -25.80 2.07 7.10
C ALA A 117 -24.81 2.90 6.26
N VAL A 118 -24.65 4.17 6.63
CA VAL A 118 -23.57 5.06 6.17
C VAL A 118 -22.23 4.43 6.57
N VAL A 119 -21.42 4.03 5.59
CA VAL A 119 -20.07 3.53 5.83
C VAL A 119 -19.17 4.72 6.17
N LYS A 120 -18.91 4.93 7.46
CA LYS A 120 -17.84 5.82 7.94
C LYS A 120 -16.49 5.34 7.36
N PRO A 121 -15.57 6.24 6.95
CA PRO A 121 -14.23 5.82 6.55
C PRO A 121 -13.58 5.06 7.71
N ALA A 122 -13.14 3.83 7.43
CA ALA A 122 -12.63 2.91 8.46
C ALA A 122 -11.41 3.53 9.17
N SER A 123 -11.58 3.94 10.42
CA SER A 123 -10.52 4.48 11.27
C SER A 123 -10.13 3.43 12.32
N THR A 124 -8.83 3.32 12.61
CA THR A 124 -8.30 2.38 13.60
C THR A 124 -8.33 3.04 14.98
N THR A 125 -8.90 2.38 15.99
CA THR A 125 -8.76 2.80 17.39
C THR A 125 -7.36 2.48 17.90
N ILE A 126 -6.88 3.17 18.94
CA ILE A 126 -5.53 2.96 19.49
C ILE A 126 -5.23 1.48 19.79
N ASP A 127 -6.18 0.75 20.38
CA ASP A 127 -6.00 -0.68 20.74
C ASP A 127 -5.77 -1.61 19.55
N LYS A 128 -6.06 -1.14 18.33
CA LYS A 128 -5.93 -1.90 17.08
C LYS A 128 -4.69 -1.52 16.27
N ILE A 129 -3.90 -0.55 16.74
CA ILE A 129 -2.65 -0.17 16.09
C ILE A 129 -1.64 -1.31 16.27
N ARG A 130 -1.04 -1.73 15.16
CA ARG A 130 0.01 -2.75 15.17
C ARG A 130 1.32 -2.15 14.70
N VAL A 131 2.42 -2.59 15.30
CA VAL A 131 3.76 -2.22 14.89
C VAL A 131 4.47 -3.48 14.42
N GLU A 132 4.90 -3.47 13.17
CA GLU A 132 5.71 -4.51 12.58
C GLU A 132 7.07 -3.93 12.21
N TRP A 133 8.10 -4.75 12.19
CA TRP A 133 9.40 -4.31 11.72
C TRP A 133 10.13 -5.44 11.02
N TYR A 134 10.93 -5.06 10.05
CA TYR A 134 11.82 -5.97 9.34
C TYR A 134 13.14 -5.24 9.04
N GLN A 135 14.12 -5.96 8.53
CA GLN A 135 15.43 -5.37 8.28
C GLN A 135 16.10 -6.01 7.07
N THR A 136 17.04 -5.26 6.51
CA THR A 136 18.03 -5.74 5.54
C THR A 136 19.42 -5.59 6.15
N GLY A 137 20.47 -5.91 5.39
CA GLY A 137 21.84 -5.64 5.81
C GLY A 137 22.12 -4.15 6.06
N THR A 138 21.37 -3.24 5.42
CA THR A 138 21.64 -1.79 5.44
C THR A 138 20.60 -1.00 6.23
N ASN A 139 19.35 -1.45 6.28
CA ASN A 139 18.24 -0.67 6.83
C ASN A 139 17.40 -1.49 7.81
N VAL A 140 16.73 -0.80 8.72
CA VAL A 140 15.63 -1.32 9.53
C VAL A 140 14.37 -0.57 9.15
N THR A 141 13.31 -1.28 8.80
CA THR A 141 12.02 -0.67 8.46
C THR A 141 10.99 -0.99 9.54
N ILE A 142 10.35 0.04 10.08
CA ILE A 142 9.28 -0.05 11.06
C ILE A 142 7.98 0.40 10.39
N GLU A 143 6.95 -0.42 10.49
CA GLU A 143 5.61 -0.17 9.97
C GLU A 143 4.61 -0.03 11.12
N ILE A 144 4.04 1.15 11.28
CA ILE A 144 2.96 1.42 12.23
C ILE A 144 1.65 1.38 11.44
N LEU A 145 0.92 0.28 11.54
CA LEU A 145 -0.33 0.02 10.83
C LEU A 145 -1.50 0.73 11.53
N CYS A 146 -1.96 1.83 10.95
CA CYS A 146 -3.06 2.64 11.46
C CYS A 146 -3.83 3.29 10.31
N LYS A 147 -5.16 3.14 10.29
CA LYS A 147 -6.01 3.75 9.26
C LYS A 147 -6.44 5.15 9.66
N GLY A 148 -6.37 6.08 8.70
CA GLY A 148 -6.83 7.46 8.89
C GLY A 148 -5.80 8.37 9.55
N ILE A 149 -4.50 8.12 9.35
CA ILE A 149 -3.42 8.98 9.86
C ILE A 149 -3.44 10.33 9.13
N PRO A 150 -3.60 11.46 9.83
CA PRO A 150 -3.52 12.79 9.22
C PRO A 150 -2.05 13.14 8.95
N LYS A 151 -1.66 13.10 7.66
CA LYS A 151 -0.27 13.32 7.23
C LYS A 151 0.31 14.66 7.71
N GLU A 152 -0.51 15.72 7.77
CA GLU A 152 -0.06 17.04 8.23
C GLU A 152 0.20 17.13 9.74
N ASN A 153 -0.38 16.25 10.55
CA ASN A 153 -0.29 16.32 12.02
C ASN A 153 0.60 15.22 12.62
N ALA A 154 1.30 14.47 11.76
CA ALA A 154 2.24 13.45 12.18
C ALA A 154 3.66 14.03 12.29
N THR A 155 4.33 13.77 13.41
CA THR A 155 5.70 14.16 13.68
C THR A 155 6.57 12.93 13.77
N VAL A 156 7.65 12.88 12.97
CA VAL A 156 8.69 11.83 13.05
C VAL A 156 10.03 12.51 13.27
N LYS A 157 10.73 12.13 14.34
CA LYS A 157 12.07 12.65 14.67
C LYS A 157 13.07 11.50 14.71
N PHE A 158 14.19 11.71 14.04
CA PHE A 158 15.35 10.83 14.06
C PHE A 158 16.45 11.50 14.86
N GLU A 159 16.96 10.80 15.86
CA GLU A 159 18.17 11.17 16.57
C GLU A 159 19.14 9.98 16.57
N GLU A 160 20.37 10.20 17.00
CA GLU A 160 21.39 9.16 16.99
C GLU A 160 21.01 8.04 17.96
N GLY A 161 20.55 6.91 17.41
CA GLY A 161 20.07 5.77 18.19
C GLY A 161 18.69 5.96 18.83
N GLN A 162 17.89 6.93 18.36
CA GLN A 162 16.53 7.17 18.88
C GLN A 162 15.54 7.48 17.76
N LEU A 163 14.30 7.02 17.93
CA LEU A 163 13.17 7.32 17.04
C LEU A 163 11.95 7.73 17.87
N LEU A 164 11.36 8.86 17.49
CA LEU A 164 10.10 9.33 18.05
C LEU A 164 9.07 9.56 16.95
N VAL A 165 7.92 8.90 17.05
CA VAL A 165 6.78 9.07 16.16
C VAL A 165 5.57 9.50 16.97
N LYS A 166 4.94 10.61 16.62
CA LYS A 166 3.69 11.09 17.24
C LYS A 166 2.66 11.46 16.18
N PHE A 167 1.42 11.02 16.34
CA PHE A 167 0.31 11.46 15.49
C PHE A 167 -1.05 11.32 16.19
N PRO A 168 -2.02 12.17 15.89
CA PRO A 168 -3.37 12.05 16.45
C PRO A 168 -4.14 10.91 15.79
N VAL A 169 -4.87 10.14 16.61
CA VAL A 169 -5.76 9.05 16.20
C VAL A 169 -7.20 9.55 16.26
N LEU A 170 -7.74 9.94 15.11
CA LEU A 170 -9.07 10.55 14.99
C LEU A 170 -10.20 9.64 15.50
N ALA A 171 -10.02 8.32 15.43
CA ALA A 171 -11.02 7.35 15.93
C ALA A 171 -11.18 7.38 17.45
N SER A 172 -10.09 7.64 18.17
CA SER A 172 -10.01 7.58 19.63
C SER A 172 -9.92 8.97 20.26
N ASN A 173 -9.80 10.05 19.47
CA ASN A 173 -9.55 11.42 19.93
C ASN A 173 -8.36 11.49 20.92
N CYS A 174 -7.29 10.75 20.65
CA CYS A 174 -6.08 10.72 21.47
C CYS A 174 -4.84 10.72 20.58
N ASP A 175 -3.71 11.16 21.12
CA ASP A 175 -2.43 11.09 20.44
C ASP A 175 -1.79 9.72 20.63
N TYR A 176 -1.31 9.13 19.54
CA TYR A 176 -0.48 7.94 19.57
C TYR A 176 0.99 8.34 19.52
N GLU A 177 1.78 7.80 20.44
CA GLU A 177 3.21 8.00 20.54
C GLU A 177 3.93 6.65 20.50
N TYR A 178 4.81 6.48 19.51
CA TYR A 178 5.74 5.38 19.43
C TYR A 178 7.16 5.90 19.68
N ASN A 179 7.78 5.39 20.74
CA ASN A 179 9.10 5.82 21.19
C ASN A 179 10.04 4.60 21.22
N ALA A 180 11.02 4.60 20.32
CA ALA A 180 12.07 3.59 20.28
C ALA A 180 13.39 4.24 20.71
N THR A 181 13.61 4.26 22.03
CA THR A 181 14.77 4.88 22.67
C THR A 181 15.21 4.04 23.88
N PRO A 182 16.43 3.49 23.92
CA PRO A 182 17.42 3.44 22.84
C PRO A 182 17.05 2.40 21.76
N LEU A 183 17.48 2.64 20.52
CA LEU A 183 17.53 1.64 19.46
C LEU A 183 18.68 0.65 19.72
N HIS A 184 18.59 -0.55 19.14
CA HIS A 184 19.62 -1.59 19.23
C HIS A 184 21.00 -1.10 18.78
N GLN A 185 21.04 -0.16 17.85
CA GLN A 185 22.24 0.50 17.38
C GLN A 185 21.93 1.92 16.88
N ASN A 186 22.95 2.78 16.87
CA ASN A 186 22.90 4.09 16.25
C ASN A 186 22.52 4.01 14.76
N ILE A 187 21.83 5.04 14.30
CA ILE A 187 21.32 5.17 12.94
C ILE A 187 21.86 6.44 12.30
N ASP A 188 22.00 6.44 10.97
CA ASP A 188 22.27 7.66 10.23
C ASP A 188 20.96 8.44 10.05
N ALA A 189 20.74 9.44 10.92
CA ALA A 189 19.53 10.27 10.91
C ALA A 189 19.32 11.01 9.58
N LYS A 190 20.39 11.30 8.82
CA LYS A 190 20.29 12.01 7.52
C LYS A 190 19.86 11.10 6.38
N LYS A 191 20.23 9.81 6.46
CA LYS A 191 19.82 8.79 5.47
C LYS A 191 18.52 8.08 5.85
N SER A 192 18.06 8.26 7.09
CA SER A 192 16.78 7.74 7.55
C SER A 192 15.63 8.57 6.96
N SER A 193 14.51 7.91 6.67
CA SER A 193 13.36 8.53 6.01
C SER A 193 12.06 7.92 6.50
N PHE A 194 10.94 8.59 6.22
CA PHE A 194 9.61 8.08 6.55
C PHE A 194 8.61 8.40 5.44
N ARG A 195 7.55 7.59 5.37
CA ARG A 195 6.45 7.74 4.45
C ARG A 195 5.14 7.46 5.17
N ILE A 196 4.25 8.45 5.18
CA ILE A 196 2.90 8.32 5.73
C ILE A 196 1.92 8.03 4.60
N THR A 197 1.13 6.99 4.77
CA THR A 197 0.02 6.60 3.89
C THR A 197 -1.28 6.59 4.68
N PRO A 198 -2.45 6.50 4.02
CA PRO A 198 -3.73 6.39 4.73
C PRO A 198 -3.87 5.17 5.64
N HIS A 199 -3.01 4.16 5.50
CA HIS A 199 -3.11 2.87 6.20
C HIS A 199 -1.92 2.55 7.11
N LYS A 200 -0.79 3.27 6.96
CA LYS A 200 0.41 3.05 7.78
C LYS A 200 1.38 4.23 7.78
N VAL A 201 2.19 4.31 8.82
CA VAL A 201 3.46 5.05 8.82
C VAL A 201 4.60 4.06 8.59
N GLU A 202 5.36 4.25 7.52
CA GLU A 202 6.54 3.45 7.20
C GLU A 202 7.79 4.28 7.52
N ILE A 203 8.64 3.79 8.41
CA ILE A 203 9.87 4.44 8.84
C ILE A 203 11.04 3.58 8.40
N THR A 204 11.96 4.12 7.62
CA THR A 204 13.20 3.45 7.20
C THR A 204 14.38 4.09 7.92
N LEU A 205 14.98 3.34 8.84
CA LEU A 205 16.17 3.69 9.59
C LEU A 205 17.41 3.16 8.85
N ALA A 206 18.33 4.05 8.48
CA ALA A 206 19.60 3.64 7.89
C ALA A 206 20.56 3.23 9.00
N LYS A 207 21.00 1.97 8.99
CA LYS A 207 21.95 1.46 10.00
C LYS A 207 23.27 2.20 9.85
N GLN A 208 23.85 2.62 10.97
CA GLN A 208 25.18 3.23 10.95
C GLN A 208 26.26 2.20 10.61
N VAL A 209 26.13 0.96 11.11
CA VAL A 209 26.99 -0.16 10.73
C VAL A 209 26.22 -1.11 9.83
N GLN A 210 26.65 -1.21 8.59
CA GLN A 210 26.06 -2.11 7.61
C GLN A 210 26.47 -3.56 7.90
N GLY A 211 25.58 -4.50 7.60
CA GLY A 211 25.79 -5.94 7.81
C GLY A 211 25.44 -6.45 9.21
N LEU A 212 25.25 -5.56 10.19
CA LEU A 212 24.83 -5.97 11.54
C LEU A 212 23.35 -6.38 11.54
N LYS A 213 23.05 -7.59 12.01
CA LYS A 213 21.68 -8.10 12.18
C LYS A 213 21.16 -7.72 13.58
N TRP A 214 20.05 -6.99 13.64
CA TRP A 214 19.39 -6.63 14.89
C TRP A 214 18.51 -7.79 15.35
N SER A 215 18.68 -8.32 16.56
CA SER A 215 17.77 -9.36 17.06
C SER A 215 16.42 -8.77 17.48
N GLU A 216 16.44 -7.54 17.97
CA GLU A 216 15.27 -6.77 18.42
C GLU A 216 15.47 -5.29 18.07
N ILE A 217 14.39 -4.48 18.09
CA ILE A 217 14.48 -3.02 17.90
C ILE A 217 15.20 -2.34 19.06
N TYR A 218 15.03 -2.88 20.26
CA TYR A 218 15.68 -2.38 21.47
C TYR A 218 16.96 -3.18 21.75
N PRO A 219 17.96 -2.58 22.41
CA PRO A 219 19.09 -3.35 22.90
C PRO A 219 18.59 -4.33 23.97
N ALA A 220 19.19 -5.52 24.00
CA ALA A 220 18.94 -6.46 25.09
C ALA A 220 19.24 -5.74 26.42
N SER A 221 18.29 -5.76 27.36
CA SER A 221 18.48 -5.18 28.68
C SER A 221 19.73 -5.81 29.29
N GLN A 222 20.82 -5.05 29.35
CA GLN A 222 21.96 -5.45 30.16
C GLN A 222 21.47 -5.34 31.60
N ALA A 223 21.18 -6.49 32.20
CA ALA A 223 21.16 -6.62 33.64
C ALA A 223 22.45 -5.99 34.16
N LYS A 224 22.29 -4.85 34.81
CA LYS A 224 23.27 -4.01 35.48
C LYS A 224 24.46 -4.83 36.01
N SER A 225 25.55 -4.93 35.24
CA SER A 225 26.84 -5.32 35.80
C SER A 225 27.44 -4.07 36.44
N GLU A 226 27.47 -4.08 37.77
CA GLU A 226 28.18 -3.18 38.67
C GLU A 226 29.54 -2.70 38.07
N PRO A 227 29.84 -1.39 38.03
CA PRO A 227 31.10 -0.91 37.50
C PRO A 227 32.26 -1.24 38.44
N GLN A 228 33.20 -2.08 38.00
CA GLN A 228 34.55 -2.09 38.60
C GLN A 228 35.39 -0.93 38.02
N PRO A 229 36.15 -0.20 38.85
CA PRO A 229 36.95 0.94 38.40
C PRO A 229 38.20 0.52 37.59
N PRO A 230 38.66 1.37 36.66
CA PRO A 230 39.76 1.05 35.75
C PRO A 230 41.12 1.20 36.43
N THR A 231 42.02 0.23 36.25
CA THR A 231 43.46 0.44 36.45
C THR A 231 44.17 0.24 35.12
N SER A 232 44.65 1.33 34.55
CA SER A 232 45.50 1.39 33.37
C SER A 232 46.98 1.25 33.76
N THR A 233 47.76 0.46 33.02
CA THR A 233 49.19 0.71 32.75
C THR A 233 49.62 -0.05 31.48
N SER A 234 50.10 0.69 30.49
CA SER A 234 50.82 0.19 29.31
C SER A 234 52.28 -0.11 29.66
N THR A 235 52.90 -1.13 29.04
CA THR A 235 54.25 -0.99 28.44
C THR A 235 54.61 -2.14 27.49
N ASP A 236 55.31 -1.75 26.42
CA ASP A 236 55.95 -2.55 25.37
C ASP A 236 56.90 -3.65 25.87
N SER A 237 57.11 -4.71 25.06
CA SER A 237 58.38 -4.98 24.35
C SER A 237 58.50 -6.42 23.84
N ALA A 238 59.07 -6.55 22.64
CA ALA A 238 59.39 -7.75 21.90
C ALA A 238 60.58 -8.56 22.46
N TYR A 239 60.65 -9.86 22.13
CA TYR A 239 61.84 -10.70 21.78
C TYR A 239 61.26 -12.02 21.18
N LEU A 240 61.45 -12.39 19.90
CA LEU A 240 62.62 -13.07 19.28
C LEU A 240 63.18 -14.21 20.16
N ALA A 241 63.47 -15.43 19.70
CA ALA A 241 63.40 -16.11 18.40
C ALA A 241 63.74 -17.59 18.62
N ALA A 242 63.33 -18.43 17.65
CA ALA A 242 64.00 -19.64 17.15
C ALA A 242 64.27 -20.80 18.15
N THR A 243 64.37 -22.06 17.79
CA THR A 243 65.00 -22.77 16.65
C THR A 243 64.60 -24.25 16.93
N THR A 244 64.36 -25.20 16.03
CA THR A 244 64.96 -25.75 14.81
C THR A 244 64.10 -27.00 14.54
N GLY A 245 63.83 -27.49 13.34
CA GLY A 245 64.37 -27.21 12.03
C GLY A 245 64.16 -28.45 11.15
N GLY A 246 64.17 -28.21 9.83
CA GLY A 246 64.51 -29.18 8.78
C GLY A 246 63.44 -30.21 8.40
N THR A 247 63.19 -30.54 7.14
CA THR A 247 63.84 -30.21 5.86
C THR A 247 62.94 -30.78 4.76
N ASP A 248 62.67 -29.94 3.76
CA ASP A 248 62.22 -30.25 2.38
C ASP A 248 63.33 -31.07 1.62
N PRO A 249 63.25 -31.42 0.31
CA PRO A 249 62.22 -31.11 -0.71
C PRO A 249 61.90 -32.24 -1.73
N SER A 250 61.00 -31.92 -2.68
CA SER A 250 61.18 -32.14 -4.14
C SER A 250 60.30 -33.18 -4.88
N ALA A 251 59.66 -32.66 -5.95
CA ALA A 251 59.59 -33.20 -7.31
C ALA A 251 58.39 -34.07 -7.79
N LEU A 252 57.71 -33.49 -8.81
CA LEU A 252 57.35 -34.07 -10.11
C LEU A 252 56.14 -35.04 -10.24
N ALA A 253 55.06 -34.53 -10.83
CA ALA A 253 54.25 -35.25 -11.84
C ALA A 253 55.07 -35.36 -13.16
N PRO A 254 54.72 -36.14 -14.23
CA PRO A 254 53.38 -36.58 -14.68
C PRO A 254 53.29 -37.97 -15.37
N PHE A 255 52.08 -38.41 -15.78
CA PHE A 255 51.72 -39.26 -16.96
C PHE A 255 50.26 -39.76 -16.78
N GLU A 256 49.23 -39.29 -17.50
CA GLU A 256 48.79 -39.52 -18.90
C GLU A 256 48.09 -40.88 -19.18
N GLU A 257 47.12 -40.83 -20.11
CA GLU A 257 46.46 -41.94 -20.86
C GLU A 257 45.11 -42.48 -20.29
N SER A 258 43.98 -42.58 -21.02
CA SER A 258 43.69 -42.44 -22.44
C SER A 258 42.20 -42.15 -22.72
N ILE A 259 41.97 -41.66 -23.93
CA ILE A 259 40.76 -41.22 -24.63
C ILE A 259 39.99 -42.41 -25.24
N ARG A 260 38.63 -42.38 -25.28
CA ARG A 260 37.89 -42.54 -26.56
C ARG A 260 36.42 -42.11 -26.55
N ALA A 261 36.12 -41.28 -27.54
CA ALA A 261 34.81 -40.85 -28.02
C ALA A 261 34.27 -41.78 -29.13
N HIS A 262 32.95 -41.76 -29.30
CA HIS A 262 32.17 -41.96 -30.54
C HIS A 262 30.88 -41.12 -30.33
N SER A 263 30.55 -40.02 -31.02
CA SER A 263 30.37 -39.73 -32.46
C SER A 263 29.56 -40.83 -33.16
N GLY A 264 28.39 -40.61 -33.77
CA GLY A 264 27.57 -39.43 -34.07
C GLY A 264 26.38 -39.90 -34.94
N ASN A 265 25.41 -39.02 -35.23
CA ASN A 265 24.94 -38.65 -36.57
C ASN A 265 23.48 -38.16 -36.61
N GLU A 266 23.30 -37.10 -37.40
CA GLU A 266 22.08 -36.36 -37.73
C GLU A 266 21.21 -37.07 -38.80
N GLY A 267 19.95 -36.60 -38.98
CA GLY A 267 19.17 -36.91 -40.18
C GLY A 267 17.67 -36.54 -40.17
N LEU A 268 17.37 -35.27 -40.46
CA LEU A 268 16.26 -34.67 -41.25
C LEU A 268 14.79 -35.21 -41.19
N ALA A 269 13.86 -34.25 -41.08
CA ALA A 269 12.38 -34.34 -40.98
C ALA A 269 11.60 -34.57 -42.32
N PRO A 270 10.26 -34.79 -42.26
CA PRO A 270 9.32 -33.70 -42.62
C PRO A 270 8.06 -33.55 -41.71
N PRO A 271 7.33 -32.40 -41.76
CA PRO A 271 6.22 -32.02 -40.85
C PRO A 271 4.79 -32.39 -41.39
N PRO A 272 3.68 -32.12 -40.64
CA PRO A 272 2.47 -32.96 -40.55
C PRO A 272 1.21 -32.46 -41.31
N ALA A 273 0.16 -33.30 -41.36
CA ALA A 273 -1.19 -32.95 -41.85
C ALA A 273 -2.31 -33.62 -40.99
N PRO A 274 -3.55 -33.09 -40.98
CA PRO A 274 -4.27 -32.76 -39.74
C PRO A 274 -5.59 -33.54 -39.49
N ALA A 275 -6.07 -33.54 -38.24
CA ALA A 275 -7.50 -33.57 -37.88
C ALA A 275 -7.72 -33.44 -36.35
N PRO A 276 -8.90 -33.02 -35.86
CA PRO A 276 -9.84 -32.05 -36.40
C PRO A 276 -10.00 -30.83 -35.46
N SER A 277 -10.47 -29.76 -36.07
CA SER A 277 -10.82 -28.47 -35.48
C SER A 277 -11.96 -28.58 -34.45
N PHE A 278 -11.62 -28.36 -33.17
CA PHE A 278 -12.60 -27.97 -32.17
C PHE A 278 -12.79 -26.45 -32.24
N GLN A 279 -13.69 -26.00 -33.13
CA GLN A 279 -14.20 -24.64 -33.12
C GLN A 279 -15.08 -24.47 -31.87
N GLY A 280 -14.73 -23.56 -30.97
CA GLY A 280 -15.63 -23.16 -29.88
C GLY A 280 -15.03 -22.48 -28.65
N GLY A 281 -13.72 -22.30 -28.54
CA GLY A 281 -13.10 -21.56 -27.45
C GLY A 281 -12.80 -20.11 -27.83
N LYS A 282 -13.23 -19.13 -27.02
CA LYS A 282 -12.83 -17.73 -27.16
C LYS A 282 -11.30 -17.64 -27.34
N ASN A 283 -10.85 -16.93 -28.37
CA ASN A 283 -9.43 -16.72 -28.64
C ASN A 283 -8.93 -15.58 -27.73
N TRP A 284 -8.50 -15.93 -26.51
CA TRP A 284 -8.12 -14.98 -25.45
C TRP A 284 -6.89 -14.14 -25.80
N ASP A 285 -6.02 -14.58 -26.71
CA ASP A 285 -4.94 -13.76 -27.26
C ASP A 285 -5.46 -12.48 -27.95
N LYS A 286 -6.71 -12.49 -28.47
CA LYS A 286 -7.32 -11.31 -29.10
C LYS A 286 -7.91 -10.31 -28.10
N VAL A 287 -8.13 -10.71 -26.85
CA VAL A 287 -8.66 -9.84 -25.77
C VAL A 287 -7.57 -9.01 -25.12
N LEU A 288 -6.30 -9.44 -25.21
CA LEU A 288 -5.15 -8.71 -24.64
C LEU A 288 -4.54 -7.65 -25.56
N ALA A 289 -5.02 -7.56 -26.81
CA ALA A 289 -4.47 -6.66 -27.83
C ALA A 289 -5.29 -5.36 -28.00
N GLN A 290 -6.34 -5.15 -27.19
CA GLN A 290 -7.24 -4.00 -27.35
C GLN A 290 -7.25 -2.99 -26.20
N ASP A 291 -6.60 -3.29 -25.08
CA ASP A 291 -6.52 -2.38 -23.93
C ASP A 291 -5.04 -2.22 -23.50
N GLU A 292 -4.28 -1.42 -24.26
CA GLU A 292 -3.06 -0.78 -23.74
C GLU A 292 -3.45 0.51 -22.99
N ASP A 293 -4.26 0.36 -21.94
CA ASP A 293 -4.43 1.40 -20.93
C ASP A 293 -3.47 1.09 -19.78
N ASP A 294 -2.41 1.88 -19.67
CA ASP A 294 -1.35 1.83 -18.65
C ASP A 294 -1.84 2.15 -17.21
N ASP A 295 -3.11 1.90 -16.90
CA ASP A 295 -3.77 2.19 -15.61
C ASP A 295 -4.31 0.92 -14.92
N LEU A 296 -3.76 -0.26 -15.22
CA LEU A 296 -4.05 -1.49 -14.47
C LEU A 296 -3.23 -1.58 -13.17
N ASP A 297 -3.86 -2.15 -12.12
CA ASP A 297 -3.25 -2.42 -10.81
C ASP A 297 -1.86 -3.08 -11.01
N PRO A 298 -0.78 -2.67 -10.30
CA PRO A 298 0.57 -3.22 -10.54
C PRO A 298 0.64 -4.76 -10.51
N MET A 299 -0.26 -5.39 -9.75
CA MET A 299 -0.45 -6.84 -9.71
C MET A 299 -1.01 -7.42 -11.02
N ALA A 300 -2.03 -6.78 -11.61
CA ALA A 300 -2.63 -7.21 -12.86
C ALA A 300 -1.64 -7.09 -14.04
N SER A 301 -0.86 -6.00 -14.07
CA SER A 301 0.20 -5.78 -15.05
C SER A 301 1.34 -6.80 -14.93
N PHE A 302 1.63 -7.28 -13.72
CA PHE A 302 2.57 -8.37 -13.49
C PHE A 302 2.07 -9.70 -14.08
N PHE A 303 0.81 -10.08 -13.84
CA PHE A 303 0.23 -11.30 -14.40
C PHE A 303 0.06 -11.24 -15.92
N GLN A 304 -0.24 -10.07 -16.49
CA GLN A 304 -0.32 -9.91 -17.94
C GLN A 304 1.03 -10.09 -18.63
N LYS A 305 2.11 -9.52 -18.08
CA LYS A 305 3.47 -9.73 -18.61
C LYS A 305 3.86 -11.21 -18.51
N LEU A 306 3.61 -11.81 -17.34
CA LEU A 306 3.89 -13.23 -17.10
C LEU A 306 3.13 -14.15 -18.07
N TYR A 307 1.88 -13.83 -18.43
CA TYR A 307 1.09 -14.59 -19.38
C TYR A 307 1.54 -14.35 -20.84
N LYS A 308 1.86 -13.11 -21.21
CA LYS A 308 2.34 -12.76 -22.56
C LYS A 308 3.67 -13.47 -22.89
N ASP A 309 4.58 -13.54 -21.92
CA ASP A 309 5.90 -14.17 -22.11
C ASP A 309 5.93 -15.68 -21.82
N ALA A 310 4.82 -16.26 -21.33
CA ALA A 310 4.72 -17.69 -20.99
C ALA A 310 4.58 -18.59 -22.23
N THR A 311 5.17 -19.79 -22.14
CA THR A 311 4.93 -20.87 -23.11
C THR A 311 3.47 -21.34 -23.06
N PRO A 312 2.95 -21.98 -24.13
CA PRO A 312 1.56 -22.41 -24.19
C PRO A 312 1.14 -23.31 -23.00
N ASP A 313 2.02 -24.20 -22.56
CA ASP A 313 1.78 -25.08 -21.41
C ASP A 313 1.71 -24.30 -20.09
N THR A 314 2.59 -23.31 -19.92
CA THR A 314 2.59 -22.43 -18.75
C THR A 314 1.33 -21.56 -18.69
N ARG A 315 0.90 -21.01 -19.84
CA ARG A 315 -0.38 -20.27 -19.94
C ARG A 315 -1.57 -21.14 -19.55
N ARG A 316 -1.57 -22.38 -20.02
CA ARG A 316 -2.61 -23.36 -19.70
C ARG A 316 -2.63 -23.72 -18.22
N ALA A 317 -1.44 -23.86 -17.62
CA ALA A 317 -1.30 -24.12 -16.20
C ALA A 317 -1.83 -22.95 -15.35
N MET A 318 -1.47 -21.73 -15.73
CA MET A 318 -1.91 -20.50 -15.07
C MET A 318 -3.44 -20.35 -15.12
N MET A 319 -4.05 -20.55 -16.29
CA MET A 319 -5.51 -20.47 -16.44
C MET A 319 -6.22 -21.54 -15.62
N LYS A 320 -5.73 -22.79 -15.65
CA LYS A 320 -6.31 -23.90 -14.88
C LYS A 320 -6.21 -23.63 -13.38
N SER A 321 -5.03 -23.20 -12.91
CA SER A 321 -4.80 -22.84 -11.50
C SER A 321 -5.68 -21.67 -11.06
N TYR A 322 -5.81 -20.63 -11.89
CA TYR A 322 -6.65 -19.47 -11.57
C TYR A 322 -8.11 -19.87 -11.45
N GLN A 323 -8.59 -20.73 -12.35
CA GLN A 323 -9.98 -21.18 -12.36
C GLN A 323 -10.31 -22.16 -11.24
N GLU A 324 -9.41 -23.07 -10.89
CA GLU A 324 -9.62 -24.05 -9.81
C GLU A 324 -9.45 -23.43 -8.42
N SER A 325 -8.51 -22.49 -8.27
CA SER A 325 -8.26 -21.83 -6.99
C SER A 325 -9.16 -20.62 -6.73
N ASN A 326 -10.14 -20.32 -7.58
CA ASN A 326 -10.93 -19.08 -7.53
C ASN A 326 -10.05 -17.81 -7.47
N GLY A 327 -8.92 -17.82 -8.17
CA GLY A 327 -7.99 -16.68 -8.24
C GLY A 327 -7.10 -16.48 -7.02
N THR A 328 -6.99 -17.47 -6.13
CA THR A 328 -6.17 -17.37 -4.91
C THR A 328 -4.79 -18.03 -5.03
N ALA A 329 -4.61 -18.93 -6.00
CA ALA A 329 -3.34 -19.63 -6.23
C ALA A 329 -3.00 -19.68 -7.72
N LEU A 330 -1.73 -19.40 -8.03
CA LEU A 330 -1.21 -19.44 -9.40
C LEU A 330 -0.04 -20.42 -9.48
N ASN A 331 -0.25 -21.53 -10.19
CA ASN A 331 0.79 -22.48 -10.57
C ASN A 331 1.15 -22.31 -12.05
N THR A 332 2.43 -22.33 -12.36
CA THR A 332 3.00 -22.09 -13.69
C THR A 332 3.51 -23.37 -14.37
N SER A 333 3.49 -24.51 -13.66
CA SER A 333 3.93 -25.81 -14.16
C SER A 333 2.74 -26.67 -14.60
N TRP A 334 2.63 -26.98 -15.89
CA TRP A 334 1.56 -27.84 -16.43
C TRP A 334 1.62 -29.26 -15.87
N GLY A 335 2.84 -29.76 -15.57
CA GLY A 335 3.04 -31.09 -15.01
C GLY A 335 2.40 -31.32 -13.65
N ASP A 336 2.27 -30.26 -12.84
CA ASP A 336 1.75 -30.34 -11.48
C ASP A 336 0.24 -30.13 -11.42
N VAL A 337 -0.30 -29.25 -12.26
CA VAL A 337 -1.73 -28.95 -12.31
C VAL A 337 -2.53 -29.88 -13.19
N LYS A 338 -1.90 -30.66 -14.09
CA LYS A 338 -2.65 -31.56 -14.98
C LYS A 338 -3.37 -32.68 -14.19
N ASP A 339 -2.73 -33.21 -13.15
CA ASP A 339 -3.18 -34.42 -12.44
C ASP A 339 -3.86 -34.08 -11.10
N LYS A 340 -3.62 -32.90 -10.52
CA LYS A 340 -4.15 -32.51 -9.20
C LYS A 340 -4.89 -31.17 -9.27
N PRO A 341 -6.05 -31.04 -8.60
CA PRO A 341 -6.75 -29.78 -8.49
C PRO A 341 -5.95 -28.80 -7.62
N VAL A 342 -5.95 -27.51 -7.99
CA VAL A 342 -5.31 -26.46 -7.18
C VAL A 342 -6.26 -25.98 -6.08
N GLU A 343 -5.87 -26.15 -4.81
CA GLU A 343 -6.70 -25.78 -3.66
C GLU A 343 -6.84 -24.25 -3.52
N THR A 344 -8.04 -23.81 -3.15
CA THR A 344 -8.32 -22.42 -2.80
C THR A 344 -7.71 -22.09 -1.45
N HIS A 345 -6.70 -21.23 -1.42
CA HIS A 345 -6.17 -20.68 -0.18
C HIS A 345 -6.81 -19.32 0.09
N ALA A 346 -7.84 -19.30 0.93
CA ALA A 346 -8.46 -18.05 1.33
C ALA A 346 -7.46 -17.19 2.14
N PRO A 347 -7.44 -15.86 1.95
CA PRO A 347 -6.63 -14.95 2.75
C PRO A 347 -6.98 -15.06 4.24
N ASP A 348 -6.00 -14.82 5.10
CA ASP A 348 -6.13 -14.98 6.55
C ASP A 348 -7.33 -14.18 7.10
N GLY A 349 -8.25 -14.89 7.77
CA GLY A 349 -9.52 -14.34 8.27
C GLY A 349 -10.74 -14.45 7.33
N MET A 350 -10.64 -15.11 6.18
CA MET A 350 -11.78 -15.43 5.30
C MET A 350 -11.95 -16.94 5.11
N GLU A 351 -13.18 -17.45 5.21
CA GLU A 351 -13.51 -18.85 4.93
C GLU A 351 -14.09 -19.00 3.52
N ALA A 352 -13.48 -19.87 2.71
CA ALA A 352 -13.98 -20.18 1.38
C ALA A 352 -15.29 -20.97 1.48
N LYS A 353 -16.42 -20.34 1.14
CA LYS A 353 -17.71 -21.02 1.01
C LYS A 353 -17.91 -21.50 -0.42
N LYS A 354 -18.22 -22.80 -0.59
CA LYS A 354 -18.78 -23.33 -1.83
C LYS A 354 -20.23 -22.86 -1.93
N TRP A 355 -20.56 -22.20 -3.03
CA TRP A 355 -21.92 -21.75 -3.36
C TRP A 355 -22.58 -22.74 -4.32
#